data_AF-A0A3D2KKH9-F1
#
_entry.id   AF-A0A3D2KKH9-F1
#
_cell.length_a   1.000
_cell.length_b   1.000
_cell.length_c   1.000
_cell.angle_alpha   90.00
_cell.angle_beta   90.00
_cell.angle_gamma   90.00
#
_symmetry.space_group_name_H-M   'P 1'
#
loop_
_entity.id
_entity.type
_entity.pdbx_description
1 polymer ?
#
loop_
_entity_poly.entity_id
_entity_poly.type
_entity_poly.pdbx_seq_one_letter_code
_entity_poly.pdbx_strand_id
1 'polypeptide(L)'
;MTGREVTSGGPGRADLHVHTTASDGTLAPAQVVDIAAARGLAAVGIADHDTVAGVGPALLRVRERGRTAPVVVPGVEINTDHGDGEVHVLGYFIDWDSPDLAATLERLRSGRLARVERIVRKLGRLRMPLSMERIVSLCEEGSVGRPHVARAMVEAGYVSSVREAFERYLARGRPAYVQRDRFTPVEAVQAVRRAGGVAVLAHPGLDADLGLIDELVEAGLQGLEVYHPDHDRRLERFYLKVALERGLVVTGGSDSHGPGGVHGGDIGSRTVDYSAVIELKRRRERRKTTGDALRT
;
A
#
# COMPACT_ATOMS: atom_id res chain seq x y z
N MET A 1 42.13 10.83 -1.63
CA MET A 1 40.88 11.01 -0.87
C MET A 1 40.04 9.76 -1.08
N THR A 2 39.95 8.96 -0.03
CA THR A 2 39.24 7.69 0.11
C THR A 2 37.74 7.89 -0.16
N GLY A 3 36.98 7.05 -0.86
CA GLY A 3 37.17 5.66 -1.24
C GLY A 3 35.81 4.95 -1.11
N ARG A 4 35.49 4.13 -2.12
CA ARG A 4 34.37 3.16 -2.26
C ARG A 4 33.00 3.67 -2.72
N GLU A 5 32.83 3.57 -4.04
CA GLU A 5 31.61 3.05 -4.65
C GLU A 5 31.11 1.80 -3.92
N VAL A 6 29.83 1.79 -3.56
CA VAL A 6 29.13 0.58 -3.15
C VAL A 6 28.52 -0.03 -4.41
N THR A 7 29.30 -0.84 -5.12
CA THR A 7 28.83 -1.69 -6.22
C THR A 7 29.28 -3.13 -6.00
N SER A 8 28.51 -3.89 -5.21
CA SER A 8 28.42 -5.36 -5.30
C SER A 8 27.35 -5.86 -4.32
N GLY A 9 26.12 -6.04 -4.78
CA GLY A 9 25.08 -6.71 -4.00
C GLY A 9 25.42 -8.19 -3.87
N GLY A 10 25.52 -8.70 -2.64
CA GLY A 10 25.55 -10.14 -2.38
C GLY A 10 24.17 -10.79 -2.62
N PRO A 11 24.05 -12.13 -2.56
CA PRO A 11 22.77 -12.83 -2.58
C PRO A 11 21.95 -12.37 -1.36
N GLY A 12 20.70 -11.96 -1.59
CA GLY A 12 19.87 -11.43 -0.53
C GLY A 12 18.40 -11.39 -0.96
N ARG A 13 17.51 -11.61 -0.01
CA ARG A 13 16.06 -11.54 -0.26
C ARG A 13 15.49 -10.23 0.25
N ALA A 14 14.50 -9.71 -0.44
CA ALA A 14 13.78 -8.50 -0.07
C ALA A 14 12.31 -8.82 0.12
N ASP A 15 11.74 -8.30 1.19
CA ASP A 15 10.29 -8.22 1.38
C ASP A 15 9.87 -6.77 1.16
N LEU A 16 9.15 -6.47 0.08
CA LEU A 16 8.87 -5.09 -0.33
C LEU A 16 7.50 -4.58 0.10
N HIS A 17 6.71 -5.37 0.83
CA HIS A 17 5.35 -5.01 1.19
C HIS A 17 5.11 -5.34 2.66
N VAL A 18 5.31 -4.35 3.53
CA VAL A 18 5.14 -4.49 4.98
C VAL A 18 4.50 -3.23 5.56
N HIS A 19 3.52 -3.45 6.42
CA HIS A 19 2.74 -2.43 7.10
C HIS A 19 3.24 -2.23 8.52
N THR A 20 3.08 -1.03 9.04
CA THR A 20 3.49 -0.64 10.39
C THR A 20 2.35 0.04 11.13
N THR A 21 2.56 0.35 12.40
CA THR A 21 1.63 1.16 13.21
C THR A 21 1.37 2.57 12.68
N ALA A 22 2.04 2.99 11.59
CA ALA A 22 1.67 4.22 10.89
C ALA A 22 0.37 4.08 10.08
N SER A 23 -0.05 2.85 9.78
CA SER A 23 -1.34 2.52 9.13
C SER A 23 -2.06 1.40 9.89
N ASP A 24 -2.09 0.18 9.36
CA ASP A 24 -2.73 -1.01 9.93
C ASP A 24 -1.78 -1.96 10.66
N GLY A 25 -0.47 -1.85 10.47
CA GLY A 25 0.43 -2.81 11.07
C GLY A 25 0.41 -2.77 12.60
N THR A 26 0.52 -3.92 13.23
CA THR A 26 0.65 -4.06 14.69
C THR A 26 2.06 -3.76 15.21
N LEU A 27 3.04 -3.68 14.30
CA LEU A 27 4.45 -3.49 14.63
C LEU A 27 4.90 -2.07 14.33
N ALA A 28 5.62 -1.45 15.26
CA ALA A 28 6.24 -0.16 15.02
C ALA A 28 7.29 -0.28 13.89
N PRO A 29 7.55 0.79 13.11
CA PRO A 29 8.50 0.72 12.01
C PRO A 29 9.91 0.25 12.42
N ALA A 30 10.35 0.60 13.63
CA ALA A 30 11.61 0.11 14.17
C ALA A 30 11.61 -1.40 14.44
N GLN A 31 10.48 -1.96 14.89
CA GLN A 31 10.33 -3.41 15.11
C GLN A 31 10.34 -4.18 13.80
N VAL A 32 9.74 -3.62 12.73
CA VAL A 32 9.80 -4.19 11.39
C VAL A 32 11.24 -4.31 10.89
N VAL A 33 12.04 -3.26 11.05
CA VAL A 33 13.48 -3.28 10.70
C VAL A 33 14.22 -4.36 11.51
N ASP A 34 13.89 -4.50 12.80
CA ASP A 34 14.51 -5.47 13.70
C ASP A 34 14.21 -6.91 13.30
N ILE A 35 12.96 -7.19 12.94
CA ILE A 35 12.51 -8.51 12.48
C ILE A 35 13.12 -8.83 11.12
N ALA A 36 13.13 -7.88 10.18
CA ALA A 36 13.74 -8.06 8.88
C ALA A 36 15.24 -8.39 8.99
N ALA A 37 15.97 -7.71 9.88
CA ALA A 37 17.36 -8.02 10.19
C ALA A 37 17.52 -9.43 10.78
N ALA A 38 16.69 -9.80 11.76
CA ALA A 38 16.73 -11.11 12.39
C ALA A 38 16.40 -12.26 11.42
N ARG A 39 15.54 -12.00 10.42
CA ARG A 39 15.19 -12.93 9.34
C ARG A 39 16.21 -12.93 8.18
N GLY A 40 17.30 -12.15 8.30
CA GLY A 40 18.38 -12.10 7.30
C GLY A 40 17.96 -11.49 5.97
N LEU A 41 16.94 -10.64 5.95
CA LEU A 41 16.53 -9.92 4.74
C LEU A 41 17.58 -8.87 4.38
N ALA A 42 17.87 -8.75 3.09
CA ALA A 42 18.75 -7.71 2.56
C ALA A 42 18.04 -6.37 2.42
N ALA A 43 16.72 -6.39 2.21
CA ALA A 43 15.88 -5.20 2.19
C ALA A 43 14.48 -5.46 2.76
N VAL A 44 13.87 -4.39 3.27
CA VAL A 44 12.46 -4.35 3.67
C VAL A 44 11.81 -3.07 3.13
N GLY A 45 10.64 -3.19 2.51
CA GLY A 45 9.80 -2.06 2.09
C GLY A 45 8.83 -1.67 3.20
N ILE A 46 8.79 -0.38 3.53
CA ILE A 46 7.77 0.18 4.42
C ILE A 46 6.70 0.79 3.52
N ALA A 47 5.51 0.18 3.50
CA ALA A 47 4.47 0.45 2.50
C ALA A 47 3.10 0.70 3.17
N ASP A 48 3.09 1.52 4.22
CA ASP A 48 1.86 1.86 4.93
C ASP A 48 0.76 2.45 4.03
N HIS A 49 -0.50 2.15 4.31
CA HIS A 49 -1.62 2.67 3.54
C HIS A 49 -1.76 4.18 3.63
N ASP A 50 -1.72 4.82 2.46
CA ASP A 50 -1.92 6.24 2.23
C ASP A 50 -1.12 7.14 3.18
N THR A 51 0.05 6.70 3.63
CA THR A 51 0.92 7.47 4.52
C THR A 51 2.37 7.04 4.36
N VAL A 52 3.29 7.96 4.64
CA VAL A 52 4.74 7.70 4.63
C VAL A 52 5.34 7.85 6.03
N ALA A 53 4.48 7.98 7.06
CA ALA A 53 4.92 8.28 8.42
C ALA A 53 5.80 7.16 9.03
N GLY A 54 5.70 5.92 8.53
CA GLY A 54 6.57 4.82 8.95
C GLY A 54 8.01 4.89 8.41
N VAL A 55 8.24 5.62 7.31
CA VAL A 55 9.54 5.67 6.62
C VAL A 55 10.63 6.29 7.50
N GLY A 56 10.37 7.46 8.09
CA GLY A 56 11.34 8.17 8.92
C GLY A 56 11.84 7.36 10.12
N PRO A 57 10.95 6.84 10.98
CA PRO A 57 11.33 5.98 12.10
C PRO A 57 12.06 4.70 11.69
N ALA A 58 11.69 4.07 10.57
CA ALA A 58 12.41 2.90 10.05
C ALA A 58 13.86 3.26 9.62
N LEU A 59 14.04 4.38 8.93
CA LEU A 59 15.38 4.86 8.54
C LEU A 59 16.23 5.26 9.75
N LEU A 60 15.62 5.83 10.79
CA LEU A 60 16.32 6.08 12.05
C LEU A 60 16.82 4.77 12.67
N ARG A 61 15.98 3.73 12.68
CA ARG A 61 16.35 2.42 13.22
C ARG A 61 17.51 1.77 12.47
N VAL A 62 17.56 1.93 11.14
CA VAL A 62 18.71 1.50 10.32
C VAL A 62 20.01 2.16 10.78
N ARG A 63 19.98 3.47 11.08
CA ARG A 63 21.17 4.20 11.56
C ARG A 63 21.67 3.69 12.91
N GLU A 64 20.75 3.36 13.82
CA GLU A 64 21.08 2.81 15.14
C GLU A 64 21.70 1.41 15.06
N ARG A 65 21.20 0.55 14.16
CA ARG A 65 21.73 -0.80 13.94
C ARG A 65 23.07 -0.80 13.20
N GLY A 66 23.30 0.17 12.32
CA GLY A 66 24.51 0.24 11.51
C GLY A 66 24.57 -0.86 10.45
N ARG A 67 25.72 -1.51 10.31
CA ARG A 67 26.04 -2.40 9.15
C ARG A 67 25.22 -3.69 9.10
N THR A 68 24.51 -4.04 10.16
CA THR A 68 23.67 -5.25 10.25
C THR A 68 22.22 -4.99 9.88
N ALA A 69 21.85 -3.74 9.56
CA ALA A 69 20.51 -3.37 9.16
C ALA A 69 20.21 -3.79 7.70
N PRO A 70 18.98 -4.22 7.39
CA PRO A 70 18.52 -4.32 6.01
C PRO A 70 18.45 -2.93 5.37
N VAL A 71 18.48 -2.88 4.05
CA VAL A 71 18.11 -1.67 3.31
C VAL A 71 16.62 -1.42 3.50
N VAL A 72 16.25 -0.29 4.10
CA VAL A 72 14.86 0.17 4.09
C VAL A 72 14.56 0.83 2.75
N VAL A 73 13.55 0.33 2.05
CA VAL A 73 12.99 0.94 0.83
C VAL A 73 11.84 1.86 1.26
N PRO A 74 11.98 3.20 1.11
CA PRO A 74 10.88 4.12 1.35
C PRO A 74 9.73 3.79 0.40
N GLY A 75 8.56 3.55 0.95
CA GLY A 75 7.37 3.29 0.15
C GLY A 75 6.09 3.78 0.78
N VAL A 76 5.00 3.48 0.07
CA VAL A 76 3.61 3.76 0.43
C VAL A 76 2.75 2.80 -0.38
N GLU A 77 1.65 2.34 0.19
CA GLU A 77 0.57 1.71 -0.58
C GLU A 77 -0.60 2.68 -0.69
N ILE A 78 -1.02 3.01 -1.91
CA ILE A 78 -2.08 3.99 -2.15
C ILE A 78 -3.36 3.25 -2.53
N ASN A 79 -4.44 3.43 -1.78
CA ASN A 79 -5.69 2.74 -2.09
C ASN A 79 -6.46 3.56 -3.13
N THR A 80 -6.97 2.86 -4.14
CA THR A 80 -7.64 3.48 -5.29
C THR A 80 -9.00 2.85 -5.53
N ASP A 81 -9.85 3.52 -6.30
CA ASP A 81 -11.15 3.02 -6.73
C ASP A 81 -11.04 2.47 -8.15
N HIS A 82 -11.44 1.22 -8.35
CA HIS A 82 -11.62 0.64 -9.67
C HIS A 82 -12.97 -0.07 -9.77
N GLY A 83 -13.86 0.43 -10.63
CA GLY A 83 -15.24 -0.08 -10.72
C GLY A 83 -16.01 0.08 -9.41
N ASP A 84 -16.40 -1.06 -8.82
CA ASP A 84 -17.06 -1.17 -7.51
C ASP A 84 -16.11 -1.70 -6.40
N GLY A 85 -14.86 -2.02 -6.77
CA GLY A 85 -13.83 -2.57 -5.89
C GLY A 85 -12.69 -1.58 -5.62
N GLU A 86 -11.65 -2.08 -4.97
CA GLU A 86 -10.44 -1.34 -4.63
C GLU A 86 -9.23 -2.00 -5.29
N VAL A 87 -8.31 -1.19 -5.79
CA VAL A 87 -7.03 -1.64 -6.33
C VAL A 87 -5.96 -0.82 -5.65
N HIS A 88 -4.83 -1.43 -5.32
CA HIS A 88 -3.75 -0.74 -4.61
C HIS A 88 -2.53 -0.54 -5.50
N VAL A 89 -1.91 0.63 -5.35
CA VAL A 89 -0.69 1.00 -6.06
C VAL A 89 0.40 1.28 -5.05
N LEU A 90 1.45 0.46 -5.10
CA LEU A 90 2.68 0.64 -4.34
C LEU A 90 3.54 1.70 -5.00
N GLY A 91 4.12 2.58 -4.18
CA GLY A 91 5.16 3.50 -4.60
C GLY A 91 6.46 3.20 -3.89
N TYR A 92 7.55 2.99 -4.64
CA TYR A 92 8.89 2.74 -4.06
C TYR A 92 9.90 3.83 -4.40
N PHE A 93 10.84 4.05 -3.49
CA PHE A 93 11.88 5.09 -3.60
C PHE A 93 11.30 6.49 -3.88
N ILE A 94 10.10 6.72 -3.36
CA ILE A 94 9.38 7.99 -3.42
C ILE A 94 10.15 9.07 -2.65
N ASP A 95 10.00 10.31 -3.10
CA ASP A 95 10.33 11.49 -2.32
C ASP A 95 9.24 11.67 -1.26
N TRP A 96 9.46 11.07 -0.10
CA TRP A 96 8.49 11.02 0.99
C TRP A 96 8.36 12.35 1.74
N ASP A 97 9.24 13.32 1.48
CA ASP A 97 9.11 14.71 1.95
C ASP A 97 8.38 15.61 0.92
N SER A 98 7.88 15.05 -0.19
CA SER A 98 7.18 15.79 -1.24
C SER A 98 5.87 16.40 -0.74
N PRO A 99 5.69 17.74 -0.81
CA PRO A 99 4.44 18.40 -0.43
C PRO A 99 3.23 17.94 -1.25
N ASP A 100 3.44 17.68 -2.54
CA ASP A 100 2.39 17.21 -3.45
C ASP A 100 1.90 15.80 -3.08
N LEU A 101 2.84 14.91 -2.72
CA LEU A 101 2.50 13.58 -2.23
C LEU A 101 1.77 13.69 -0.89
N ALA A 102 2.29 14.46 0.06
CA ALA A 102 1.67 14.67 1.36
C ALA A 102 0.22 15.19 1.24
N ALA A 103 -0.02 16.17 0.37
CA ALA A 103 -1.36 16.69 0.10
C ALA A 103 -2.30 15.65 -0.53
N THR A 104 -1.77 14.84 -1.46
CA THR A 104 -2.53 13.75 -2.09
C THR A 104 -2.96 12.71 -1.05
N LEU A 105 -2.01 12.25 -0.22
CA LEU A 105 -2.24 11.26 0.82
C LEU A 105 -3.20 11.77 1.91
N GLU A 106 -3.06 13.03 2.32
CA GLU A 106 -4.00 13.67 3.26
C GLU A 106 -5.42 13.76 2.70
N ARG A 107 -5.56 14.08 1.40
CA ARG A 107 -6.87 14.09 0.74
C ARG A 107 -7.53 12.71 0.75
N LEU A 108 -6.76 11.64 0.56
CA LEU A 108 -7.27 10.26 0.59
C LEU A 108 -7.76 9.88 1.99
N ARG A 109 -6.94 10.14 3.02
CA ARG A 109 -7.30 9.86 4.42
C ARG A 109 -8.51 10.66 4.88
N SER A 110 -8.51 11.98 4.67
CA SER A 110 -9.62 12.86 5.03
C SER A 110 -10.91 12.54 4.26
N GLY A 111 -10.80 12.16 2.98
CA GLY A 111 -11.93 11.74 2.15
C GLY A 111 -12.64 10.50 2.70
N ARG A 112 -11.91 9.53 3.25
CA ARG A 112 -12.50 8.33 3.88
C ARG A 112 -13.26 8.69 5.15
N LEU A 113 -12.66 9.48 6.04
CA LEU A 113 -13.32 9.92 7.26
C LEU A 113 -14.59 10.74 6.96
N ALA A 114 -14.50 11.72 6.06
CA ALA A 114 -15.63 12.53 5.63
C ALA A 114 -16.74 11.69 4.99
N ARG A 115 -16.39 10.61 4.27
CA ARG A 115 -17.36 9.66 3.74
C ARG A 115 -18.08 8.91 4.86
N VAL A 116 -17.35 8.40 5.85
CA VAL A 116 -17.93 7.69 7.00
C VAL A 116 -18.88 8.62 7.77
N GLU A 117 -18.49 9.86 8.02
CA GLU A 117 -19.37 10.85 8.65
C GLU A 117 -20.66 11.11 7.86
N ARG A 118 -20.58 11.17 6.53
CA ARG A 118 -21.77 11.31 5.67
C ARG A 118 -22.68 10.10 5.78
N ILE A 119 -22.12 8.89 5.87
CA ILE A 119 -22.88 7.64 6.07
C ILE A 119 -23.58 7.67 7.44
N VAL A 120 -22.85 8.00 8.51
CA VAL A 120 -23.41 8.11 9.87
C VAL A 120 -24.53 9.14 9.94
N ARG A 121 -24.36 10.31 9.29
CA ARG A 121 -25.43 11.31 9.17
C ARG A 121 -26.68 10.77 8.47
N LYS A 122 -26.52 9.97 7.40
CA LYS A 122 -27.65 9.31 6.73
C LYS A 122 -28.34 8.29 7.64
N LEU A 123 -27.58 7.47 8.36
CA LEU A 123 -28.12 6.51 9.33
C LEU A 123 -28.87 7.20 10.48
N GLY A 124 -28.36 8.33 10.98
CA GLY A 124 -29.05 9.14 11.98
C GLY A 124 -30.43 9.63 11.53
N ARG A 125 -30.58 10.03 10.26
CA ARG A 125 -31.89 10.39 9.67
C ARG A 125 -32.85 9.20 9.58
N LEU A 126 -32.32 7.98 9.55
CA LEU A 126 -33.08 6.74 9.60
C LEU A 126 -33.32 6.24 11.04
N ARG A 127 -33.09 7.10 12.04
CA ARG A 127 -33.22 6.79 13.47
C ARG A 127 -32.25 5.70 13.96
N MET A 128 -31.09 5.60 13.33
CA MET A 128 -29.98 4.70 13.72
C MET A 128 -28.71 5.52 13.98
N PRO A 129 -28.67 6.37 15.02
CA PRO A 129 -27.48 7.15 15.34
C PRO A 129 -26.31 6.23 15.74
N LEU A 130 -25.10 6.56 15.27
CA LEU A 130 -23.87 5.86 15.65
C LEU A 130 -22.82 6.87 16.10
N SER A 131 -21.96 6.47 17.03
CA SER A 131 -20.81 7.26 17.46
C SER A 131 -19.66 7.15 16.44
N MET A 132 -19.18 8.29 15.95
CA MET A 132 -17.98 8.35 15.11
C MET A 132 -16.76 7.82 15.85
N GLU A 133 -16.59 8.21 17.12
CA GLU A 133 -15.50 7.73 17.98
C GLU A 133 -15.52 6.20 18.07
N ARG A 134 -16.71 5.60 18.25
CA ARG A 134 -16.82 4.13 18.30
C ARG A 134 -16.46 3.49 16.96
N ILE A 135 -16.97 4.03 15.85
CA ILE A 135 -16.64 3.51 14.50
C ILE A 135 -15.14 3.59 14.22
N VAL A 136 -14.49 4.69 14.62
CA VAL A 136 -13.04 4.85 14.46
C VAL A 136 -12.30 3.83 15.35
N SER A 137 -12.75 3.61 16.59
CA SER A 137 -12.14 2.61 17.49
C SER A 137 -12.31 1.16 17.02
N LEU A 138 -13.27 0.90 16.13
CA LEU A 138 -13.47 -0.41 15.50
C LEU A 138 -12.53 -0.64 14.31
N CYS A 139 -11.82 0.40 13.87
CA CYS A 139 -10.73 0.29 12.92
C CYS A 139 -9.49 -0.13 13.69
N GLU A 140 -9.35 -1.44 13.88
CA GLU A 140 -8.18 -2.04 14.54
C GLU A 140 -6.92 -1.79 13.71
N GLU A 141 -7.09 -1.83 12.38
CA GLU A 141 -6.03 -1.79 11.39
C GLU A 141 -6.56 -0.98 10.18
N GLY A 142 -5.76 -0.02 9.68
CA GLY A 142 -5.90 0.52 8.32
C GLY A 142 -6.76 1.77 8.26
N SER A 143 -7.70 1.81 7.32
CA SER A 143 -8.54 3.00 7.12
C SER A 143 -10.02 2.75 7.41
N VAL A 144 -10.63 3.71 8.13
CA VAL A 144 -12.05 3.65 8.51
C VAL A 144 -12.94 3.67 7.26
N GLY A 145 -13.99 2.84 7.26
CA GLY A 145 -14.79 2.57 6.07
C GLY A 145 -16.15 1.95 6.36
N ARG A 146 -16.87 1.56 5.31
CA ARG A 146 -18.21 0.93 5.45
C ARG A 146 -18.23 -0.34 6.31
N PRO A 147 -17.24 -1.24 6.25
CA PRO A 147 -17.21 -2.42 7.13
C PRO A 147 -17.23 -2.03 8.60
N HIS A 148 -16.50 -0.98 8.98
CA HIS A 148 -16.49 -0.42 10.33
C HIS A 148 -17.86 0.12 10.76
N VAL A 149 -18.54 0.83 9.86
CA VAL A 149 -19.92 1.27 10.09
C VAL A 149 -20.86 0.07 10.26
N ALA A 150 -20.73 -0.96 9.41
CA ALA A 150 -21.53 -2.17 9.50
C ALA A 150 -21.34 -2.89 10.85
N ARG A 151 -20.09 -3.02 11.33
CA ARG A 151 -19.79 -3.54 12.66
C ARG A 151 -20.45 -2.71 13.77
N ALA A 152 -20.35 -1.38 13.69
CA ALA A 152 -21.01 -0.51 14.66
C ALA A 152 -22.55 -0.64 14.63
N MET A 153 -23.16 -0.86 13.46
CA MET A 153 -24.60 -1.12 13.35
C MET A 153 -25.00 -2.44 14.02
N VAL A 154 -24.16 -3.48 13.94
CA VAL A 154 -24.36 -4.75 14.64
C VAL A 154 -24.20 -4.55 16.15
N GLU A 155 -23.13 -3.90 16.60
CA GLU A 155 -22.91 -3.62 18.04
C GLU A 155 -24.06 -2.81 18.66
N ALA A 156 -24.63 -1.86 17.91
CA ALA A 156 -25.76 -1.04 18.34
C ALA A 156 -27.12 -1.77 18.24
N GLY A 157 -27.16 -3.01 17.74
CA GLY A 157 -28.39 -3.81 17.63
C GLY A 157 -29.34 -3.38 16.52
N TYR A 158 -28.91 -2.56 15.56
CA TYR A 158 -29.74 -2.11 14.43
C TYR A 158 -29.92 -3.17 13.34
N VAL A 159 -28.97 -4.10 13.25
CA VAL A 159 -28.95 -5.24 12.32
C VAL A 159 -28.32 -6.44 13.01
N SER A 160 -28.66 -7.63 12.53
CA SER A 160 -28.18 -8.92 13.06
C SER A 160 -26.81 -9.33 12.53
N SER A 161 -26.35 -8.74 11.41
CA SER A 161 -25.07 -9.09 10.80
C SER A 161 -24.50 -7.97 9.93
N VAL A 162 -23.19 -8.01 9.69
CA VAL A 162 -22.49 -7.12 8.73
C VAL A 162 -23.12 -7.25 7.34
N ARG A 163 -23.43 -8.47 6.92
CA ARG A 163 -24.09 -8.75 5.64
C ARG A 163 -25.42 -8.01 5.53
N GLU A 164 -26.27 -8.10 6.56
CA GLU A 164 -27.54 -7.38 6.59
C GLU A 164 -27.34 -5.87 6.51
N ALA A 165 -26.34 -5.32 7.20
CA ALA A 165 -25.99 -3.90 7.13
C ALA A 165 -25.74 -3.45 5.68
N PHE A 166 -24.97 -4.24 4.92
CA PHE A 166 -24.69 -3.96 3.51
C PHE A 166 -25.95 -4.10 2.65
N GLU A 167 -26.65 -5.24 2.75
CA GLU A 167 -27.81 -5.54 1.91
C GLU A 167 -28.93 -4.50 2.08
N ARG A 168 -29.14 -3.99 3.29
CA ARG A 168 -30.24 -3.07 3.58
C ARG A 168 -29.85 -1.59 3.49
N TYR A 169 -28.63 -1.22 3.88
CA TYR A 169 -28.28 0.18 4.14
C TYR A 169 -27.03 0.70 3.45
N LEU A 170 -25.96 -0.10 3.37
CA LEU A 170 -24.62 0.40 3.03
C LEU A 170 -24.14 0.06 1.60
N ALA A 171 -24.77 -0.90 0.92
CA ALA A 171 -24.45 -1.24 -0.47
C ALA A 171 -24.90 -0.15 -1.46
N ARG A 172 -24.38 -0.18 -2.69
CA ARG A 172 -24.73 0.79 -3.73
C ARG A 172 -26.26 0.88 -3.92
N GLY A 173 -26.78 2.09 -4.03
CA GLY A 173 -28.22 2.35 -4.15
C GLY A 173 -29.01 2.17 -2.85
N ARG A 174 -28.38 1.82 -1.72
CA ARG A 174 -29.06 1.71 -0.42
C ARG A 174 -29.12 3.05 0.33
N PRO A 175 -30.07 3.20 1.27
CA PRO A 175 -30.39 4.51 1.88
C PRO A 175 -29.22 5.24 2.53
N ALA A 176 -28.27 4.52 3.12
CA ALA A 176 -27.10 5.10 3.78
C ALA A 176 -25.83 5.10 2.91
N TYR A 177 -25.91 4.64 1.66
CA TYR A 177 -24.76 4.65 0.76
C TYR A 177 -24.31 6.07 0.43
N VAL A 178 -23.01 6.29 0.52
CA VAL A 178 -22.34 7.50 0.07
C VAL A 178 -21.27 7.09 -0.93
N GLN A 179 -21.30 7.69 -2.11
CA GLN A 179 -20.27 7.47 -3.12
C GLN A 179 -18.92 7.98 -2.60
N ARG A 180 -17.86 7.21 -2.83
CA ARG A 180 -16.49 7.64 -2.51
C ARG A 180 -16.05 8.68 -3.55
N ASP A 181 -15.35 9.71 -3.10
CA ASP A 181 -14.66 10.61 -4.00
C ASP A 181 -13.56 9.78 -4.68
N ARG A 182 -13.69 9.56 -6.00
CA ARG A 182 -12.87 8.58 -6.71
C ARG A 182 -11.44 9.07 -6.79
N PHE A 183 -10.50 8.20 -6.42
CA PHE A 183 -9.10 8.32 -6.77
C PHE A 183 -8.68 7.07 -7.51
N THR A 184 -8.36 7.20 -8.78
CA THR A 184 -8.19 6.05 -9.68
C THR A 184 -6.78 5.45 -9.61
N PRO A 185 -6.59 4.17 -10.01
CA PRO A 185 -5.27 3.56 -10.17
C PRO A 185 -4.31 4.42 -11.01
N VAL A 186 -4.81 5.01 -12.10
CA VAL A 186 -4.05 5.90 -12.99
C VAL A 186 -3.56 7.14 -12.23
N GLU A 187 -4.44 7.78 -11.45
CA GLU A 187 -4.06 8.94 -10.64
C GLU A 187 -3.01 8.59 -9.57
N ALA A 188 -3.09 7.40 -8.97
CA ALA A 188 -2.12 6.92 -7.99
C ALA A 188 -0.75 6.65 -8.64
N VAL A 189 -0.73 5.95 -9.78
CA VAL A 189 0.51 5.78 -10.57
C VAL A 189 1.13 7.15 -10.86
N GLN A 190 0.34 8.09 -11.38
CA GLN A 190 0.85 9.42 -11.69
C GLN A 190 1.31 10.20 -10.44
N ALA A 191 0.67 10.02 -9.28
CA ALA A 191 1.08 10.63 -8.02
C ALA A 191 2.45 10.10 -7.56
N VAL A 192 2.63 8.78 -7.54
CA VAL A 192 3.93 8.14 -7.25
C VAL A 192 5.00 8.64 -8.22
N ARG A 193 4.66 8.70 -9.51
CA ARG A 193 5.58 9.19 -10.55
C ARG A 193 5.94 10.64 -10.30
N ARG A 194 4.99 11.55 -10.03
CA ARG A 194 5.27 12.95 -9.70
C ARG A 194 6.20 13.06 -8.50
N ALA A 195 5.98 12.25 -7.46
CA ALA A 195 6.82 12.14 -6.26
C ALA A 195 8.20 11.49 -6.49
N GLY A 196 8.63 11.25 -7.73
CA GLY A 196 9.98 10.72 -7.98
C GLY A 196 10.14 9.21 -7.81
N GLY A 197 9.06 8.51 -7.46
CA GLY A 197 9.08 7.09 -7.18
C GLY A 197 8.84 6.21 -8.40
N VAL A 198 8.80 4.91 -8.11
CA VAL A 198 8.49 3.82 -9.03
C VAL A 198 7.15 3.25 -8.63
N ALA A 199 6.17 3.33 -9.53
CA ALA A 199 4.83 2.82 -9.29
C ALA A 199 4.76 1.33 -9.63
N VAL A 200 4.15 0.55 -8.75
CA VAL A 200 4.00 -0.90 -8.82
C VAL A 200 2.56 -1.26 -8.48
N LEU A 201 1.93 -2.14 -9.25
CA LEU A 201 0.58 -2.60 -8.96
C LEU A 201 0.67 -3.73 -7.92
N ALA A 202 0.00 -3.54 -6.78
CA ALA A 202 -0.02 -4.51 -5.68
C ALA A 202 -0.97 -5.66 -6.01
N HIS A 203 -0.60 -6.87 -5.58
CA HIS A 203 -1.40 -8.10 -5.61
C HIS A 203 -2.50 -8.16 -6.70
N PRO A 204 -2.13 -8.06 -8.00
CA PRO A 204 -3.07 -7.97 -9.12
C PRO A 204 -4.01 -9.18 -9.26
N GLY A 205 -3.73 -10.31 -8.59
CA GLY A 205 -4.58 -11.50 -8.61
C GLY A 205 -5.91 -11.34 -7.87
N LEU A 206 -6.04 -10.30 -7.05
CA LEU A 206 -7.25 -10.05 -6.27
C LEU A 206 -8.29 -9.23 -7.06
N ASP A 207 -7.86 -8.11 -7.64
CA ASP A 207 -8.81 -7.08 -8.10
C ASP A 207 -8.44 -6.42 -9.44
N ALA A 208 -7.44 -6.93 -10.18
CA ALA A 208 -6.99 -6.34 -11.45
C ALA A 208 -7.05 -7.32 -12.64
N ASP A 209 -7.60 -6.84 -13.76
CA ASP A 209 -7.56 -7.54 -15.04
C ASP A 209 -6.41 -7.03 -15.94
N LEU A 210 -6.20 -7.70 -17.08
CA LEU A 210 -5.14 -7.32 -18.02
C LEU A 210 -5.37 -5.94 -18.65
N GLY A 211 -6.63 -5.54 -18.85
CA GLY A 211 -6.96 -4.24 -19.44
C GLY A 211 -6.54 -3.10 -18.52
N LEU A 212 -6.80 -3.22 -17.22
CA LEU A 212 -6.33 -2.28 -16.22
C LEU A 212 -4.79 -2.24 -16.16
N ILE A 213 -4.11 -3.38 -16.24
CA ILE A 213 -2.64 -3.40 -16.26
C ILE A 213 -2.10 -2.62 -17.46
N ASP A 214 -2.68 -2.81 -18.65
CA ASP A 214 -2.26 -2.10 -19.86
C ASP A 214 -2.50 -0.58 -19.74
N GLU A 215 -3.67 -0.17 -19.24
CA GLU A 215 -3.97 1.24 -18.93
C GLU A 215 -2.95 1.84 -17.94
N LEU A 216 -2.57 1.08 -16.90
CA LEU A 216 -1.60 1.55 -15.91
C LEU A 216 -0.18 1.64 -16.50
N VAL A 217 0.21 0.71 -17.39
CA VAL A 217 1.47 0.79 -18.13
C VAL A 217 1.54 2.08 -18.95
N GLU A 218 0.47 2.43 -19.66
CA GLU A 218 0.38 3.69 -20.40
C GLU A 218 0.48 4.91 -19.48
N ALA A 219 -0.10 4.83 -18.27
CA ALA A 219 0.02 5.86 -17.23
C ALA A 219 1.42 5.95 -16.59
N GLY A 220 2.32 5.01 -16.87
CA GLY A 220 3.69 4.99 -16.39
C GLY A 220 3.96 4.02 -15.23
N LEU A 221 3.16 2.95 -15.09
CA LEU A 221 3.44 1.83 -14.20
C LEU A 221 4.79 1.19 -14.56
N GLN A 222 5.53 0.78 -13.54
CA GLN A 222 6.89 0.28 -13.71
C GLN A 222 7.15 -1.07 -13.03
N GLY A 223 6.22 -1.60 -12.24
CA GLY A 223 6.36 -2.93 -11.68
C GLY A 223 5.03 -3.60 -11.41
N LEU A 224 5.11 -4.88 -11.10
CA LEU A 224 4.00 -5.73 -10.74
C LEU A 224 4.39 -6.60 -9.56
N GLU A 225 3.56 -6.64 -8.52
CA GLU A 225 3.74 -7.56 -7.41
C GLU A 225 3.32 -8.95 -7.83
N VAL A 226 4.30 -9.80 -8.09
CA VAL A 226 4.07 -11.17 -8.59
C VAL A 226 3.95 -12.15 -7.42
N TYR A 227 4.80 -11.98 -6.40
CA TYR A 227 4.86 -12.88 -5.25
C TYR A 227 4.16 -12.25 -4.06
N HIS A 228 2.98 -12.79 -3.73
CA HIS A 228 2.10 -12.33 -2.66
C HIS A 228 1.53 -13.56 -1.91
N PRO A 229 1.16 -13.47 -0.63
CA PRO A 229 0.58 -14.62 0.09
C PRO A 229 -0.68 -15.18 -0.59
N ASP A 230 -1.54 -14.30 -1.11
CA ASP A 230 -2.78 -14.69 -1.80
C ASP A 230 -2.60 -15.11 -3.27
N HIS A 231 -1.37 -15.04 -3.79
CA HIS A 231 -1.08 -15.58 -5.11
C HIS A 231 -0.69 -17.05 -5.01
N ASP A 232 -1.51 -17.92 -5.60
CA ASP A 232 -1.12 -19.30 -5.82
C ASP A 232 -0.07 -19.42 -6.94
N ARG A 233 0.53 -20.60 -7.09
CA ARG A 233 1.55 -20.85 -8.14
C ARG A 233 1.06 -20.62 -9.57
N ARG A 234 -0.24 -20.63 -9.81
CA ARG A 234 -0.82 -20.36 -11.14
C ARG A 234 -0.83 -18.86 -11.38
N LEU A 235 -1.30 -18.07 -10.40
CA LEU A 235 -1.28 -16.61 -10.44
C LEU A 235 0.15 -16.08 -10.51
N GLU A 236 1.08 -16.59 -9.70
CA GLU A 236 2.50 -16.21 -9.74
C GLU A 236 3.09 -16.40 -11.14
N ARG A 237 2.87 -17.57 -11.77
CA ARG A 237 3.38 -17.83 -13.14
C ARG A 237 2.72 -16.94 -14.18
N PHE A 238 1.43 -16.68 -14.05
CA PHE A 238 0.68 -15.82 -14.94
C PHE A 238 1.21 -14.38 -14.87
N TYR A 239 1.26 -13.79 -13.67
CA TYR A 239 1.71 -12.41 -13.52
C TYR A 239 3.21 -12.23 -13.73
N LEU A 240 4.03 -13.26 -13.48
CA LEU A 240 5.44 -13.25 -13.90
C LEU A 240 5.54 -13.07 -15.41
N LYS A 241 4.77 -13.84 -16.20
CA LYS A 241 4.75 -13.72 -17.66
C LYS A 241 4.28 -12.31 -18.08
N VAL A 242 3.17 -11.83 -17.49
CA VAL A 242 2.62 -10.50 -17.76
C VAL A 242 3.65 -9.39 -17.50
N ALA A 243 4.36 -9.46 -16.37
CA ALA A 243 5.39 -8.49 -16.00
C ALA A 243 6.56 -8.49 -16.99
N LEU A 244 7.05 -9.68 -17.36
CA LEU A 244 8.18 -9.81 -18.30
C LEU A 244 7.82 -9.31 -19.70
N GLU A 245 6.64 -9.65 -20.21
CA GLU A 245 6.16 -9.20 -21.55
C GLU A 245 6.03 -7.67 -21.64
N ARG A 246 5.71 -7.00 -20.52
CA ARG A 246 5.55 -5.55 -20.43
C ARG A 246 6.82 -4.82 -19.96
N GLY A 247 7.92 -5.55 -19.74
CA GLY A 247 9.15 -4.97 -19.19
C GLY A 247 8.96 -4.33 -17.82
N LEU A 248 8.09 -4.88 -16.97
CA LEU A 248 7.83 -4.43 -15.60
C LEU A 248 8.81 -5.08 -14.62
N VAL A 249 9.15 -4.37 -13.54
CA VAL A 249 9.90 -4.98 -12.44
C VAL A 249 9.02 -5.99 -11.73
N VAL A 250 9.55 -7.19 -11.53
CA VAL A 250 8.91 -8.21 -10.71
C VAL A 250 9.21 -7.91 -9.24
N THR A 251 8.17 -7.59 -8.47
CA THR A 251 8.28 -7.38 -7.02
C THR A 251 7.53 -8.47 -6.25
N GLY A 252 7.67 -8.44 -4.93
CA GLY A 252 6.97 -9.33 -4.03
C GLY A 252 7.18 -8.89 -2.60
N GLY A 253 6.21 -9.24 -1.77
CA GLY A 253 6.22 -8.92 -0.35
C GLY A 253 5.23 -9.77 0.40
N SER A 254 5.37 -9.76 1.72
CA SER A 254 4.52 -10.53 2.63
C SER A 254 3.17 -9.88 2.87
N ASP A 255 2.99 -8.61 2.51
CA ASP A 255 1.83 -7.80 2.91
C ASP A 255 1.62 -7.88 4.44
N SER A 256 2.74 -7.90 5.18
CA SER A 256 2.71 -8.20 6.61
C SER A 256 2.08 -7.06 7.40
N HIS A 257 1.01 -7.38 8.12
CA HIS A 257 0.38 -6.53 9.12
C HIS A 257 0.88 -6.84 10.56
N GLY A 258 1.82 -7.78 10.69
CA GLY A 258 2.38 -8.22 11.97
C GLY A 258 1.53 -9.27 12.69
N PRO A 259 1.89 -9.66 13.92
CA PRO A 259 1.24 -10.75 14.63
C PRO A 259 -0.25 -10.48 14.91
N GLY A 260 -1.11 -11.40 14.49
CA GLY A 260 -2.56 -11.27 14.66
C GLY A 260 -3.27 -10.50 13.54
N GLY A 261 -2.51 -10.02 12.54
CA GLY A 261 -3.08 -9.43 11.33
C GLY A 261 -4.01 -10.42 10.60
N VAL A 262 -5.10 -9.89 10.06
CA VAL A 262 -6.15 -10.69 9.39
C VAL A 262 -5.76 -11.07 7.96
N HIS A 263 -4.84 -10.31 7.36
CA HIS A 263 -4.38 -10.43 5.98
C HIS A 263 -2.85 -10.50 5.89
N GLY A 264 -2.36 -10.90 4.71
CA GLY A 264 -0.94 -11.06 4.44
C GLY A 264 -0.30 -12.25 5.16
N GLY A 265 1.02 -12.17 5.31
CA GLY A 265 1.83 -13.19 5.98
C GLY A 265 2.90 -12.59 6.87
N ASP A 266 3.68 -13.46 7.50
CA ASP A 266 4.85 -13.04 8.27
C ASP A 266 5.87 -12.27 7.40
N ILE A 267 6.48 -11.20 7.92
CA ILE A 267 7.62 -10.50 7.27
C ILE A 267 8.64 -11.50 6.68
N GLY A 268 8.86 -11.50 5.37
CA GLY A 268 9.78 -12.41 4.68
C GLY A 268 9.22 -13.79 4.31
N SER A 269 7.92 -14.05 4.56
CA SER A 269 7.21 -15.25 4.06
C SER A 269 7.07 -15.27 2.54
N ARG A 270 7.04 -14.07 1.93
CA ARG A 270 7.15 -13.83 0.50
C ARG A 270 8.25 -12.81 0.26
N THR A 271 9.09 -13.09 -0.72
CA THR A 271 10.27 -12.28 -1.00
C THR A 271 10.62 -12.34 -2.47
N VAL A 272 11.40 -11.35 -2.92
CA VAL A 272 12.09 -11.35 -4.21
C VAL A 272 13.59 -11.30 -3.99
N ASP A 273 14.35 -11.62 -5.04
CA ASP A 273 15.79 -11.39 -5.05
C ASP A 273 16.10 -9.88 -4.95
N TYR A 274 17.19 -9.54 -4.26
CA TYR A 274 17.61 -8.14 -4.06
C TYR A 274 17.87 -7.40 -5.38
N SER A 275 18.07 -8.08 -6.51
CA SER A 275 18.10 -7.47 -7.84
C SER A 275 16.83 -6.67 -8.18
N ALA A 276 15.67 -7.03 -7.65
CA ALA A 276 14.44 -6.23 -7.80
C ALA A 276 14.61 -4.83 -7.18
N VAL A 277 15.23 -4.76 -5.99
CA VAL A 277 15.54 -3.48 -5.31
C VAL A 277 16.48 -2.62 -6.14
N ILE A 278 17.51 -3.25 -6.73
CA ILE A 278 18.47 -2.58 -7.61
C ILE A 278 17.75 -2.02 -8.84
N GLU A 279 16.87 -2.81 -9.46
CA GLU A 279 16.13 -2.39 -10.66
C GLU A 279 15.14 -1.26 -10.36
N LEU A 280 14.39 -1.33 -9.26
CA LEU A 280 13.55 -0.22 -8.79
C LEU A 280 14.38 1.06 -8.61
N LYS A 281 15.54 0.97 -7.97
CA LYS A 281 16.44 2.13 -7.80
C LYS A 281 16.94 2.68 -9.14
N ARG A 282 17.32 1.82 -10.10
CA ARG A 282 17.73 2.23 -11.45
C ARG A 282 16.61 2.95 -12.19
N ARG A 283 15.36 2.48 -12.10
CA ARG A 283 14.20 3.12 -12.74
C ARG A 283 13.94 4.51 -12.18
N ARG A 284 14.09 4.68 -10.87
CA ARG A 284 14.03 5.99 -10.21
C ARG A 284 15.12 6.95 -10.72
N GLU A 285 16.35 6.47 -10.88
CA GLU A 285 17.50 7.28 -11.31
C GLU A 285 17.41 7.72 -12.78
N ARG A 286 16.97 6.85 -13.71
CA ARG A 286 16.80 7.20 -15.14
C ARG A 286 15.85 8.37 -15.36
N ARG A 287 14.87 8.57 -14.46
CA ARG A 287 13.95 9.71 -14.52
C ARG A 287 14.66 11.04 -14.23
N LYS A 288 15.58 11.06 -13.25
CA LYS A 288 16.31 12.29 -12.90
C LYS A 288 17.14 12.79 -14.09
N THR A 289 17.84 11.89 -14.77
CA THR A 289 18.66 12.21 -15.94
C THR A 289 17.84 12.74 -17.12
N THR A 290 16.64 12.18 -17.34
CA THR A 290 15.76 12.62 -18.44
C THR A 290 15.05 13.96 -18.13
N GLY A 291 14.72 14.20 -16.86
CA GLY A 291 14.09 15.45 -16.40
C GLY A 291 15.03 16.65 -16.39
N ASP A 292 16.31 16.44 -16.09
CA ASP A 292 17.33 17.50 -16.14
C ASP A 292 17.69 17.88 -17.59
N ALA A 293 17.70 16.92 -18.51
CA ALA A 293 17.99 17.16 -19.94
C ALA A 293 16.89 17.94 -20.69
N LEU A 294 15.67 18.02 -20.13
CA LEU A 294 14.55 18.82 -20.67
C LEU A 294 14.47 20.23 -20.06
N ARG A 295 15.35 20.56 -19.10
CA ARG A 295 15.39 21.86 -18.40
C ARG A 295 16.67 22.67 -18.70
N THR A 296 17.51 22.18 -19.60
CA THR A 296 18.70 22.86 -20.17
C THR A 296 18.48 23.10 -21.65
#